data_AF-A0A2D9JQ15-F1
#
_entry.id   AF-A0A2D9JQ15-F1
#
_cell.length_a   1.000
_cell.length_b   1.000
_cell.length_c   1.000
_cell.angle_alpha   90.00
_cell.angle_beta   90.00
_cell.angle_gamma   90.00
#
_symmetry.space_group_name_H-M   'P 1'
#
loop_
_entity.id
_entity.type
_entity.pdbx_description
1 polymer ?
#
loop_
_entity_poly.entity_id
_entity_poly.type
_entity_poly.pdbx_seq_one_letter_code
_entity_poly.pdbx_strand_id
1 'polypeptide(L)'
;MSRRWRQRPPGSNWGEFGDDDQLGRLNYLTDENTALAAREIQVGKRFCLSLPLDVPATDATNPRRKPPILKPVIRDGLTVFNLPIENFDPGNTGVVSDDAVLLYNQHSSQWDAFAHMGALFDADGDGVAEPIQYNGFSVLDEHGDARFGELGAWHLGIEHMARHCVQGRGVMVNLRQHYGFMSHAVSYDDLMRILDTDGVTVEQGDIVCLYTGYADKLLELGADVAGDLPHTHCPAFDGRD
;
A
#
# COMPACT_ATOMS: atom_id res chain seq x y z
N MET A 1 23.68 12.47 17.71
CA MET A 1 23.99 11.47 16.66
C MET A 1 24.28 12.21 15.38
N SER A 2 25.23 11.74 14.56
CA SER A 2 25.49 12.36 13.25
C SER A 2 24.33 12.04 12.30
N ARG A 3 23.89 13.03 11.54
CA ARG A 3 22.86 12.88 10.51
C ARG A 3 23.30 11.85 9.46
N ARG A 4 22.38 10.98 9.01
CA ARG A 4 22.64 9.92 7.99
C ARG A 4 23.01 10.46 6.61
N TRP A 5 22.68 11.71 6.34
CA TRP A 5 22.87 12.34 5.05
C TRP A 5 23.42 13.77 5.23
N ARG A 6 24.28 14.20 4.30
CA ARG A 6 24.80 15.57 4.20
C ARG A 6 24.04 16.39 3.16
N GLN A 7 23.59 15.72 2.10
CA GLN A 7 22.71 16.28 1.08
C GLN A 7 21.47 15.39 0.93
N ARG A 8 20.38 15.94 0.42
CA ARG A 8 19.12 15.23 0.23
C ARG A 8 18.59 15.48 -1.19
N PRO A 9 17.80 14.56 -1.76
CA PRO A 9 17.25 14.76 -3.10
C PRO A 9 16.44 16.07 -3.17
N PRO A 10 16.52 16.83 -4.28
CA PRO A 10 15.70 18.02 -4.49
C PRO A 10 14.21 17.69 -4.31
N GLY A 11 13.46 18.56 -3.62
CA GLY A 11 12.03 18.34 -3.34
C GLY A 11 11.71 17.27 -2.29
N SER A 12 12.70 16.58 -1.73
CA SER A 12 12.46 15.61 -0.66
C SER A 12 12.06 16.25 0.67
N ASN A 13 11.32 15.49 1.47
CA ASN A 13 10.92 15.80 2.85
C ASN A 13 11.87 15.20 3.90
N TRP A 14 13.11 14.87 3.54
CA TRP A 14 14.07 14.31 4.50
C TRP A 14 14.38 15.32 5.59
N GLY A 15 14.34 14.87 6.84
CA GLY A 15 14.53 15.69 8.04
C GLY A 15 13.35 16.57 8.44
N GLU A 16 12.24 16.59 7.69
CA GLU A 16 11.05 17.41 8.01
C GLU A 16 10.44 17.02 9.37
N PHE A 17 10.41 15.73 9.68
CA PHE A 17 9.87 15.19 10.93
C PHE A 17 10.96 14.71 11.90
N GLY A 18 12.20 15.14 11.67
CA GLY A 18 13.37 14.69 12.41
C GLY A 18 14.19 13.65 11.65
N ASP A 19 15.46 13.53 12.03
CA ASP A 19 16.40 12.71 11.27
C ASP A 19 16.04 11.22 11.37
N ASP A 20 15.59 10.74 12.53
CA ASP A 20 15.23 9.33 12.78
C ASP A 20 13.77 8.97 12.41
N ASP A 21 13.05 9.88 11.75
CA ASP A 21 11.68 9.63 11.33
C ASP A 21 11.60 8.53 10.26
N GLN A 22 10.63 7.63 10.46
CA GLN A 22 10.32 6.49 9.60
C GLN A 22 8.86 6.49 9.13
N LEU A 23 8.07 7.51 9.48
CA LEU A 23 6.64 7.63 9.16
C LEU A 23 6.37 8.60 8.01
N GLY A 24 7.28 9.52 7.72
CA GLY A 24 7.13 10.52 6.66
C GLY A 24 5.86 11.33 6.85
N ARG A 25 5.09 11.51 5.78
CA ARG A 25 3.85 12.31 5.80
C ARG A 25 2.72 11.69 6.64
N LEU A 26 2.84 10.43 7.09
CA LEU A 26 1.90 9.89 8.06
C LEU A 26 1.93 10.67 9.38
N ASN A 27 3.04 11.35 9.71
CA ASN A 27 3.10 12.27 10.86
C ASN A 27 2.09 13.43 10.79
N TYR A 28 1.48 13.69 9.63
CA TYR A 28 0.37 14.62 9.52
C TYR A 28 -0.95 14.06 10.03
N LEU A 29 -1.08 12.75 10.27
CA LEU A 29 -2.22 12.14 10.95
C LEU A 29 -2.03 12.32 12.46
N THR A 30 -2.67 13.35 13.00
CA THR A 30 -2.61 13.70 14.41
C THR A 30 -3.90 13.28 15.11
N ASP A 31 -3.87 13.21 16.44
CA ASP A 31 -5.09 12.95 17.22
C ASP A 31 -6.18 13.99 16.93
N GLU A 32 -5.78 15.25 16.71
CA GLU A 32 -6.69 16.36 16.43
C GLU A 32 -7.39 16.20 15.08
N ASN A 33 -6.65 15.98 13.99
CA ASN A 33 -7.29 15.87 12.67
C ASN A 33 -8.01 14.52 12.49
N THR A 34 -7.60 13.46 13.19
CA THR A 34 -8.34 12.20 13.25
C THR A 34 -9.70 12.41 13.94
N ALA A 35 -9.73 13.16 15.05
CA ALA A 35 -10.99 13.51 15.72
C ALA A 35 -11.89 14.41 14.86
N LEU A 36 -11.31 15.32 14.07
CA LEU A 36 -12.06 16.12 13.10
C LEU A 36 -12.63 15.24 11.98
N ALA A 37 -11.84 14.30 11.44
CA ALA A 37 -12.26 13.37 10.40
C ALA A 37 -13.46 12.52 10.82
N ALA A 38 -13.55 12.12 12.10
CA ALA A 38 -14.70 11.40 12.63
C ALA A 38 -16.03 12.16 12.46
N ARG A 39 -15.99 13.50 12.35
CA ARG A 39 -17.18 14.33 12.10
C ARG A 39 -17.72 14.18 10.69
N GLU A 40 -16.97 13.62 9.74
CA GLU A 40 -17.48 13.32 8.39
C GLU A 40 -18.55 12.20 8.41
N ILE A 41 -18.62 11.41 9.49
CA ILE A 41 -19.59 10.33 9.64
C ILE A 41 -20.97 10.90 10.03
N GLN A 42 -21.70 11.41 9.03
CA GLN A 42 -23.04 11.99 9.22
C GLN A 42 -24.17 11.00 8.94
N VAL A 43 -23.97 10.10 7.96
CA VAL A 43 -25.03 9.19 7.46
C VAL A 43 -24.80 7.73 7.89
N GLY A 44 -23.58 7.37 8.30
CA GLY A 44 -23.24 6.00 8.72
C GLY A 44 -23.18 4.97 7.57
N LYS A 45 -23.12 5.42 6.31
CA LYS A 45 -22.85 4.53 5.16
C LYS A 45 -21.40 4.04 5.20
N ARG A 46 -21.19 2.80 4.77
CA ARG A 46 -19.89 2.12 4.76
C ARG A 46 -19.62 1.57 3.37
N PHE A 47 -18.40 1.73 2.90
CA PHE A 47 -17.95 1.23 1.60
C PHE A 47 -16.65 0.45 1.81
N CYS A 48 -16.60 -0.78 1.29
CA CYS A 48 -15.35 -1.53 1.25
C CYS A 48 -14.51 -1.01 0.09
N LEU A 49 -13.29 -0.55 0.36
CA LEU A 49 -12.33 -0.13 -0.66
C LEU A 49 -11.31 -1.25 -0.98
N SER A 50 -11.53 -2.43 -0.41
CA SER A 50 -10.70 -3.61 -0.66
C SER A 50 -11.29 -4.44 -1.79
N LEU A 51 -10.40 -4.85 -2.70
CA LEU A 51 -10.66 -5.91 -3.66
C LEU A 51 -10.69 -7.27 -2.94
N PRO A 52 -11.36 -8.28 -3.51
CA PRO A 52 -11.11 -9.66 -3.15
C PRO A 52 -9.61 -9.99 -3.27
N LEU A 53 -9.10 -10.86 -2.38
CA LEU A 53 -7.66 -11.16 -2.32
C LEU A 53 -7.12 -11.81 -3.60
N ASP A 54 -7.99 -12.43 -4.39
CA ASP A 54 -7.70 -13.06 -5.67
C ASP A 54 -7.94 -12.12 -6.86
N VAL A 55 -8.02 -10.81 -6.65
CA VAL A 55 -8.07 -9.80 -7.71
C VAL A 55 -6.77 -8.98 -7.68
N PRO A 56 -5.99 -8.92 -8.79
CA PRO A 56 -6.26 -9.50 -10.12
C PRO A 56 -6.33 -11.04 -10.16
N ALA A 57 -7.26 -11.59 -10.97
CA ALA A 57 -7.50 -13.04 -11.06
C ALA A 57 -6.33 -13.84 -11.63
N THR A 58 -5.42 -13.17 -12.33
CA THR A 58 -4.22 -13.76 -12.93
C THR A 58 -3.01 -12.85 -12.68
N ASP A 59 -1.82 -13.31 -13.03
CA ASP A 59 -0.59 -12.51 -13.00
C ASP A 59 -0.36 -11.73 -14.31
N ALA A 60 -1.38 -11.62 -15.19
CA ALA A 60 -1.22 -11.02 -16.51
C ALA A 60 -0.72 -9.57 -16.44
N THR A 61 -1.25 -8.76 -15.51
CA THR A 61 -0.85 -7.35 -15.34
C THR A 61 0.49 -7.18 -14.63
N ASN A 62 0.97 -8.22 -13.92
CA ASN A 62 2.29 -8.24 -13.30
C ASN A 62 2.79 -9.69 -13.04
N PRO A 63 3.60 -10.27 -13.94
CA PRO A 63 4.03 -11.67 -13.85
C PRO A 63 4.93 -11.98 -12.65
N ARG A 64 5.38 -10.95 -11.91
CA ARG A 64 6.18 -11.09 -10.69
C ARG A 64 5.32 -11.33 -9.45
N ARG A 65 4.00 -11.12 -9.53
CA ARG A 65 3.07 -11.15 -8.38
C ARG A 65 1.90 -12.07 -8.68
N LYS A 66 1.92 -13.28 -8.10
CA LYS A 66 0.95 -14.33 -8.39
C LYS A 66 -0.31 -14.19 -7.53
N PRO A 67 -1.47 -14.69 -8.00
CA PRO A 67 -2.66 -14.86 -7.17
C PRO A 67 -2.38 -15.62 -5.87
N PRO A 68 -3.17 -15.36 -4.80
CA PRO A 68 -2.99 -16.02 -3.52
C PRO A 68 -3.16 -17.53 -3.64
N ILE A 69 -2.35 -18.28 -2.90
CA ILE A 69 -2.48 -19.74 -2.82
C ILE A 69 -3.08 -20.09 -1.45
N LEU A 70 -4.34 -20.49 -1.45
CA LEU A 70 -5.03 -21.02 -0.27
C LEU A 70 -4.68 -22.49 -0.07
N LYS A 71 -4.42 -22.87 1.19
CA LYS A 71 -4.09 -24.24 1.60
C LYS A 71 -4.77 -24.56 2.93
N PRO A 72 -5.18 -25.82 3.15
CA PRO A 72 -5.66 -26.22 4.47
C PRO A 72 -4.53 -26.23 5.50
N VAL A 73 -4.87 -25.96 6.76
CA VAL A 73 -4.00 -26.33 7.88
C VAL A 73 -4.15 -27.84 8.12
N ILE A 74 -3.03 -28.53 8.32
CA ILE A 74 -2.99 -29.96 8.64
C ILE A 74 -2.54 -30.13 10.09
N ARG A 75 -3.34 -30.85 10.88
CA ARG A 75 -3.04 -31.18 12.28
C ARG A 75 -3.21 -32.68 12.49
N ASP A 76 -2.16 -33.34 12.96
CA ASP A 76 -2.16 -34.78 13.24
C ASP A 76 -2.64 -35.63 12.04
N GLY A 77 -2.30 -35.19 10.82
CA GLY A 77 -2.69 -35.85 9.57
C GLY A 77 -4.11 -35.56 9.07
N LEU A 78 -4.88 -34.74 9.78
CA LEU A 78 -6.24 -34.35 9.42
C LEU A 78 -6.28 -32.91 8.91
N THR A 79 -7.11 -32.68 7.89
CA THR A 79 -7.45 -31.34 7.41
C THR A 79 -8.28 -30.62 8.46
N VAL A 80 -7.78 -29.50 8.97
CA VAL A 80 -8.46 -28.66 9.97
C VAL A 80 -9.49 -27.78 9.25
N PHE A 81 -10.51 -28.37 8.65
CA PHE A 81 -11.60 -27.64 8.03
C PHE A 81 -12.92 -28.32 8.32
N ASN A 82 -13.79 -27.64 9.06
CA ASN A 82 -15.01 -28.21 9.63
C ASN A 82 -14.73 -29.50 10.43
N LEU A 83 -13.61 -29.52 11.17
CA LEU A 83 -13.11 -30.69 11.89
C LEU A 83 -13.65 -30.70 13.32
N PRO A 84 -14.41 -31.72 13.74
CA PRO A 84 -14.85 -31.85 15.13
C PRO A 84 -13.67 -32.01 16.07
N ILE A 85 -13.64 -31.22 17.14
CA ILE A 85 -12.59 -31.27 18.15
C ILE A 85 -12.69 -32.57 18.97
N GLU A 86 -13.89 -33.18 19.05
CA GLU A 86 -14.11 -34.51 19.66
C GLU A 86 -13.12 -35.58 19.17
N ASN A 87 -12.63 -35.47 17.93
CA ASN A 87 -11.62 -36.37 17.36
C ASN A 87 -10.29 -36.38 18.14
N PHE A 88 -10.01 -35.33 18.91
CA PHE A 88 -8.78 -35.16 19.70
C PHE A 88 -9.05 -34.91 21.19
N ASP A 89 -10.25 -34.44 21.54
CA ASP A 89 -10.69 -34.12 22.91
C ASP A 89 -12.11 -34.64 23.14
N PRO A 90 -12.27 -35.90 23.57
CA PRO A 90 -13.58 -36.55 23.72
C PRO A 90 -14.54 -35.76 24.61
N GLY A 91 -15.78 -35.56 24.13
CA GLY A 91 -16.80 -34.76 24.80
C GLY A 91 -16.79 -33.28 24.42
N ASN A 92 -15.82 -32.83 23.61
CA ASN A 92 -15.78 -31.47 23.09
C ASN A 92 -16.66 -31.33 21.83
N THR A 93 -17.72 -30.53 21.92
CA THR A 93 -18.66 -30.30 20.81
C THR A 93 -18.21 -29.21 19.83
N GLY A 94 -17.01 -28.66 20.00
CA GLY A 94 -16.46 -27.63 19.13
C GLY A 94 -16.11 -28.18 17.74
N VAL A 95 -16.17 -27.31 16.74
CA VAL A 95 -15.74 -27.58 15.37
C VAL A 95 -14.81 -26.46 14.94
N VAL A 96 -13.66 -26.82 14.35
CA VAL A 96 -12.62 -25.87 13.96
C VAL A 96 -12.39 -25.90 12.45
N SER A 97 -12.13 -24.71 11.90
CA SER A 97 -11.74 -24.49 10.50
C SER A 97 -10.60 -23.49 10.46
N ASP A 98 -9.43 -23.96 10.07
CA ASP A 98 -8.22 -23.18 9.88
C ASP A 98 -7.74 -23.31 8.43
N ASP A 99 -7.43 -22.18 7.82
CA ASP A 99 -6.82 -22.08 6.50
C ASP A 99 -5.48 -21.33 6.56
N ALA A 100 -4.68 -21.51 5.52
CA ALA A 100 -3.40 -20.85 5.34
C ALA A 100 -3.36 -20.21 3.95
N VAL A 101 -2.67 -19.08 3.84
CA VAL A 101 -2.49 -18.36 2.58
C VAL A 101 -1.02 -18.05 2.35
N LEU A 102 -0.55 -18.31 1.13
CA LEU A 102 0.63 -17.65 0.59
C LEU A 102 0.15 -16.46 -0.23
N LEU A 103 0.55 -15.26 0.19
CA LEU A 103 0.15 -14.00 -0.42
C LEU A 103 1.40 -13.20 -0.81
N TYR A 104 1.42 -12.69 -2.03
CA TYR A 104 2.35 -11.64 -2.40
C TYR A 104 1.80 -10.31 -1.86
N ASN A 105 2.54 -9.64 -0.97
CA ASN A 105 2.05 -8.46 -0.25
C ASN A 105 1.56 -7.31 -1.15
N GLN A 106 1.94 -7.31 -2.43
CA GLN A 106 1.57 -6.31 -3.41
C GLN A 106 0.64 -6.83 -4.54
N HIS A 107 -0.12 -7.88 -4.26
CA HIS A 107 -1.00 -8.51 -5.25
C HIS A 107 -2.38 -7.84 -5.34
N SER A 108 -3.03 -7.61 -4.19
CA SER A 108 -4.39 -7.04 -4.12
C SER A 108 -4.36 -5.69 -3.39
N SER A 109 -5.49 -5.20 -2.88
CA SER A 109 -5.55 -3.96 -2.08
C SER A 109 -4.51 -3.96 -0.96
N GLN A 110 -3.67 -2.93 -0.94
CA GLN A 110 -2.40 -2.95 -0.21
C GLN A 110 -1.98 -1.55 0.26
N TRP A 111 -0.98 -1.55 1.15
CA TRP A 111 -0.16 -0.38 1.46
C TRP A 111 1.29 -0.73 1.18
N ASP A 112 2.02 0.20 0.57
CA ASP A 112 3.46 0.08 0.36
C ASP A 112 4.21 0.94 1.38
N ALA A 113 5.04 0.31 2.20
CA ALA A 113 5.92 1.02 3.14
C ALA A 113 7.08 1.71 2.41
N PHE A 114 7.77 2.64 3.07
CA PHE A 114 8.97 3.28 2.49
C PHE A 114 10.12 2.30 2.20
N ALA A 115 10.12 1.11 2.81
CA ALA A 115 11.05 0.05 2.44
C ALA A 115 10.76 -0.58 1.05
N HIS A 116 9.59 -0.34 0.45
CA HIS A 116 9.21 -0.96 -0.82
C HIS A 116 10.05 -0.46 -2.00
N MET A 117 10.33 0.85 -2.03
CA MET A 117 11.01 1.52 -3.13
C MET A 117 12.01 2.54 -2.57
N GLY A 118 13.24 2.49 -3.09
CA GLY A 118 14.28 3.48 -2.86
C GLY A 118 14.78 4.06 -4.18
N ALA A 119 15.86 4.84 -4.11
CA ALA A 119 16.55 5.40 -5.26
C ALA A 119 18.07 5.27 -5.09
N LEU A 120 18.82 5.42 -6.18
CA LEU A 120 20.26 5.65 -6.10
C LEU A 120 20.50 7.14 -5.86
N PHE A 121 21.14 7.50 -4.75
CA PHE A 121 21.45 8.88 -4.42
C PHE A 121 22.73 8.99 -3.58
N ASP A 122 23.55 9.99 -3.88
CA ASP A 122 24.75 10.33 -3.10
C ASP A 122 24.32 11.14 -1.88
N ALA A 123 23.99 10.47 -0.78
CA ALA A 123 23.47 11.15 0.41
C ALA A 123 24.57 11.78 1.26
N ASP A 124 25.78 11.24 1.23
CA ASP A 124 26.90 11.66 2.08
C ASP A 124 27.86 12.65 1.39
N GLY A 125 27.68 12.87 0.09
CA GLY A 125 28.38 13.86 -0.73
C GLY A 125 29.75 13.39 -1.20
N ASP A 126 29.99 12.08 -1.29
CA ASP A 126 31.27 11.52 -1.71
C ASP A 126 31.43 11.38 -3.24
N GLY A 127 30.36 11.66 -4.00
CA GLY A 127 30.30 11.57 -5.45
C GLY A 127 29.80 10.23 -5.99
N VAL A 128 29.39 9.29 -5.13
CA VAL A 128 28.89 7.96 -5.49
C VAL A 128 27.42 7.82 -5.07
N ALA A 129 26.56 7.45 -6.01
CA ALA A 129 25.16 7.21 -5.71
C ALA A 129 24.93 5.80 -5.16
N GLU A 130 24.22 5.70 -4.04
CA GLU A 130 23.98 4.43 -3.33
C GLU A 130 22.48 4.13 -3.19
N PRO A 131 22.08 2.84 -3.09
CA PRO A 131 20.70 2.48 -2.81
C PRO A 131 20.26 3.02 -1.44
N ILE A 132 19.28 3.93 -1.46
CA ILE A 132 18.81 4.59 -0.26
C ILE A 132 17.30 4.75 -0.26
N GLN A 133 16.71 4.74 0.92
CA GLN A 133 15.28 4.92 1.12
C GLN A 133 14.99 6.26 1.81
N TYR A 134 13.73 6.47 2.18
CA TYR A 134 13.28 7.68 2.88
C TYR A 134 14.22 8.06 4.03
N ASN A 135 14.49 9.36 4.18
CA ASN A 135 15.29 9.96 5.25
C ASN A 135 16.73 9.44 5.38
N GLY A 136 17.28 8.89 4.29
CA GLY A 136 18.64 8.36 4.25
C GLY A 136 18.80 7.00 4.91
N PHE A 137 17.71 6.27 5.17
CA PHE A 137 17.78 4.92 5.72
C PHE A 137 18.22 3.90 4.66
N SER A 138 18.94 2.89 5.13
CA SER A 138 19.06 1.59 4.46
C SER A 138 17.99 0.65 5.01
N VAL A 139 17.44 -0.23 4.18
CA VAL A 139 16.58 -1.35 4.62
C VAL A 139 17.38 -2.55 5.16
N LEU A 140 18.69 -2.56 4.93
CA LEU A 140 19.62 -3.57 5.43
C LEU A 140 20.29 -3.08 6.72
N ASP A 141 20.91 -3.99 7.46
CA ASP A 141 21.72 -3.62 8.62
C ASP A 141 23.13 -3.11 8.23
N GLU A 142 23.98 -2.88 9.23
CA GLU A 142 25.36 -2.40 9.07
C GLU A 142 26.30 -3.39 8.34
N HIS A 143 25.89 -4.65 8.18
CA HIS A 143 26.62 -5.67 7.43
C HIS A 143 26.06 -5.87 6.02
N GLY A 144 24.96 -5.20 5.68
CA GLY A 144 24.27 -5.38 4.40
C GLY A 144 23.32 -6.58 4.39
N ASP A 145 22.95 -7.09 5.55
CA ASP A 145 22.05 -8.24 5.67
C ASP A 145 20.59 -7.81 5.89
N ALA A 146 19.66 -8.60 5.34
CA ALA A 146 18.24 -8.41 5.56
C ALA A 146 17.79 -9.01 6.89
N ARG A 147 16.67 -8.53 7.43
CA ARG A 147 16.25 -8.83 8.82
C ARG A 147 15.86 -10.29 9.07
N PHE A 148 15.34 -10.97 8.06
CA PHE A 148 14.80 -12.33 8.13
C PHE A 148 15.46 -13.22 7.07
N GLY A 149 16.79 -13.36 7.15
CA GLY A 149 17.57 -14.11 6.18
C GLY A 149 17.76 -13.30 4.90
N GLU A 150 17.15 -13.72 3.80
CA GLU A 150 17.29 -13.06 2.49
C GLU A 150 16.30 -11.90 2.27
N LEU A 151 15.43 -11.61 3.23
CA LEU A 151 14.38 -10.60 3.11
C LEU A 151 14.08 -9.89 4.43
N GLY A 152 13.29 -8.83 4.36
CA GLY A 152 12.80 -8.08 5.52
C GLY A 152 13.63 -6.84 5.81
N ALA A 153 12.94 -5.73 6.00
CA ALA A 153 13.57 -4.44 6.26
C ALA A 153 13.87 -4.25 7.75
N TRP A 154 15.07 -3.76 8.06
CA TRP A 154 15.45 -3.32 9.41
C TRP A 154 14.84 -1.96 9.78
N HIS A 155 14.74 -1.08 8.78
CA HIS A 155 14.14 0.24 8.89
C HIS A 155 13.01 0.40 7.88
N LEU A 156 12.10 1.33 8.14
CA LEU A 156 11.01 1.71 7.22
C LEU A 156 10.04 0.57 6.91
N GLY A 157 10.02 -0.46 7.75
CA GLY A 157 9.09 -1.57 7.64
C GLY A 157 7.64 -1.14 7.91
N ILE A 158 6.70 -1.91 7.37
CA ILE A 158 5.26 -1.61 7.45
C ILE A 158 4.73 -1.58 8.90
N GLU A 159 5.46 -2.18 9.86
CA GLU A 159 5.09 -2.15 11.27
C GLU A 159 5.06 -0.72 11.85
N HIS A 160 5.81 0.22 11.28
CA HIS A 160 5.76 1.63 11.71
C HIS A 160 4.39 2.22 11.39
N MET A 161 3.92 2.02 10.16
CA MET A 161 2.59 2.42 9.73
C MET A 161 1.49 1.72 10.56
N ALA A 162 1.64 0.42 10.81
CA ALA A 162 0.67 -0.34 11.60
C ALA A 162 0.54 0.18 13.04
N ARG A 163 1.67 0.48 13.72
CA ARG A 163 1.67 1.06 15.07
C ARG A 163 1.14 2.49 15.11
N HIS A 164 1.29 3.22 14.02
CA HIS A 164 0.81 4.59 13.89
C HIS A 164 -0.71 4.67 13.67
N CYS A 165 -1.38 3.56 13.32
CA CYS A 165 -2.83 3.50 13.13
C CYS A 165 -3.34 4.51 12.09
N VAL A 166 -3.03 4.28 10.80
CA VAL A 166 -3.45 5.16 9.69
C VAL A 166 -4.96 5.37 9.67
N GLN A 167 -5.39 6.48 10.26
CA GLN A 167 -6.76 6.92 10.42
C GLN A 167 -6.78 8.42 10.24
N GLY A 168 -7.78 8.93 9.53
CA GLY A 168 -7.84 10.33 9.16
C GLY A 168 -8.97 10.58 8.18
N ARG A 169 -9.02 11.78 7.62
CA ARG A 169 -10.03 12.15 6.63
C ARG A 169 -9.61 11.59 5.27
N GLY A 170 -10.53 10.87 4.63
CA GLY A 170 -10.35 10.39 3.26
C GLY A 170 -10.98 11.34 2.26
N VAL A 171 -10.28 11.68 1.19
CA VAL A 171 -10.81 12.52 0.09
C VAL A 171 -10.73 11.75 -1.21
N MET A 172 -11.90 11.48 -1.82
CA MET A 172 -11.98 10.78 -3.10
C MET A 172 -11.97 11.78 -4.25
N VAL A 173 -11.06 11.61 -5.21
CA VAL A 173 -11.05 12.33 -6.49
C VAL A 173 -11.40 11.35 -7.61
N ASN A 174 -12.47 11.63 -8.33
CA ASN A 174 -13.03 10.72 -9.32
C ASN A 174 -12.48 11.01 -10.73
N LEU A 175 -11.28 10.50 -11.04
CA LEU A 175 -10.66 10.67 -12.35
C LEU A 175 -11.46 9.98 -13.47
N ARG A 176 -12.12 8.85 -13.16
CA ARG A 176 -12.97 8.13 -14.12
C ARG A 176 -14.13 8.99 -14.63
N GLN A 177 -14.67 9.91 -13.82
CA GLN A 177 -15.73 10.82 -14.26
C GLN A 177 -15.28 11.75 -15.39
N HIS A 178 -14.00 12.14 -15.41
CA HIS A 178 -13.44 13.08 -16.39
C HIS A 178 -12.87 12.39 -17.63
N TYR A 179 -12.27 11.21 -17.47
CA TYR A 179 -11.56 10.52 -18.56
C TYR A 179 -12.20 9.18 -18.98
N GLY A 180 -13.26 8.73 -18.31
CA GLY A 180 -13.83 7.41 -18.53
C GLY A 180 -12.80 6.31 -18.28
N PHE A 181 -12.72 5.34 -19.21
CA PHE A 181 -11.71 4.27 -19.19
C PHE A 181 -10.54 4.54 -20.15
N MET A 182 -10.42 5.76 -20.68
CA MET A 182 -9.32 6.13 -21.56
C MET A 182 -8.00 6.16 -20.77
N SER A 183 -6.94 5.60 -21.35
CA SER A 183 -5.58 5.83 -20.84
C SER A 183 -5.23 7.30 -21.00
N HIS A 184 -4.95 7.98 -19.88
CA HIS A 184 -4.58 9.39 -19.85
C HIS A 184 -3.55 9.61 -18.75
N ALA A 185 -2.42 10.24 -19.09
CA ALA A 185 -1.41 10.66 -18.13
C ALA A 185 -1.88 11.95 -17.44
N VAL A 186 -2.43 11.81 -16.24
CA VAL A 186 -2.98 12.92 -15.44
C VAL A 186 -1.81 13.74 -14.89
N SER A 187 -1.70 14.98 -15.38
CA SER A 187 -0.71 15.96 -14.91
C SER A 187 -1.15 16.65 -13.61
N TYR A 188 -0.23 17.43 -13.02
CA TYR A 188 -0.58 18.33 -11.91
C TYR A 188 -1.70 19.30 -12.29
N ASP A 189 -1.60 19.94 -13.45
CA ASP A 189 -2.61 20.91 -13.92
C ASP A 189 -3.98 20.25 -14.15
N ASP A 190 -4.00 19.02 -14.65
CA ASP A 190 -5.23 18.22 -14.76
C ASP A 190 -5.86 17.98 -13.39
N LEU A 191 -5.07 17.53 -12.42
CA LEU A 191 -5.56 17.26 -11.07
C LEU A 191 -6.11 18.52 -10.42
N MET A 192 -5.39 19.64 -10.49
CA MET A 192 -5.82 20.92 -9.92
C MET A 192 -7.13 21.41 -10.55
N ARG A 193 -7.28 21.28 -11.87
CA ARG A 193 -8.52 21.61 -12.58
C ARG A 193 -9.68 20.72 -12.16
N ILE A 194 -9.44 19.43 -11.94
CA ILE A 194 -10.46 18.47 -11.48
C ILE A 194 -10.91 18.82 -10.06
N LEU A 195 -9.98 19.12 -9.16
CA LEU A 195 -10.29 19.54 -7.79
C LEU A 195 -11.19 20.79 -7.78
N ASP A 196 -10.85 21.80 -8.59
CA ASP A 196 -11.66 23.02 -8.72
C ASP A 196 -13.04 22.74 -9.33
N THR A 197 -13.09 21.98 -10.43
CA THR A 197 -14.34 21.66 -11.14
C THR A 197 -15.31 20.86 -10.27
N ASP A 198 -14.81 19.90 -9.50
CA ASP A 198 -15.63 19.02 -8.67
C ASP A 198 -15.88 19.60 -7.27
N GLY A 199 -15.30 20.77 -6.96
CA GLY A 199 -15.39 21.38 -5.63
C GLY A 199 -14.75 20.54 -4.53
N VAL A 200 -13.72 19.77 -4.86
CA VAL A 200 -13.00 18.90 -3.92
C VAL A 200 -11.85 19.67 -3.30
N THR A 201 -11.80 19.71 -1.98
CA THR A 201 -10.69 20.32 -1.22
C THR A 201 -9.87 19.23 -0.56
N VAL A 202 -8.54 19.33 -0.71
CA VAL A 202 -7.56 18.48 -0.02
C VAL A 202 -6.82 19.34 0.99
N GLU A 203 -6.72 18.85 2.22
CA GLU A 203 -6.03 19.47 3.35
C GLU A 203 -4.86 18.60 3.81
N GLN A 204 -3.99 19.19 4.63
CA GLN A 204 -2.87 18.46 5.22
C GLN A 204 -3.38 17.35 6.16
N GLY A 205 -2.86 16.15 5.97
CA GLY A 205 -3.30 14.96 6.71
C GLY A 205 -4.43 14.19 6.03
N ASP A 206 -4.93 14.65 4.88
CA ASP A 206 -5.89 13.86 4.11
C ASP A 206 -5.23 12.63 3.46
N ILE A 207 -5.98 11.53 3.48
CA ILE A 207 -5.68 10.34 2.69
C ILE A 207 -6.43 10.48 1.36
N VAL A 208 -5.71 10.92 0.33
CA VAL A 208 -6.27 11.10 -1.02
C VAL A 208 -6.44 9.74 -1.69
N CYS A 209 -7.66 9.46 -2.15
CA CYS A 209 -8.00 8.27 -2.91
C CYS A 209 -8.39 8.68 -4.34
N LEU A 210 -7.76 8.08 -5.34
CA LEU A 210 -8.00 8.39 -6.74
C LEU A 210 -8.78 7.26 -7.38
N TYR A 211 -10.00 7.53 -7.79
CA TYR A 211 -10.80 6.55 -8.49
C TYR A 211 -10.58 6.68 -10.00
N THR A 212 -9.76 5.78 -10.53
CA THR A 212 -9.40 5.71 -11.95
C THR A 212 -10.32 4.79 -12.77
N GLY A 213 -11.08 3.91 -12.10
CA GLY A 213 -11.83 2.83 -12.76
C GLY A 213 -11.01 1.56 -13.04
N TYR A 214 -9.72 1.54 -12.70
CA TYR A 214 -8.86 0.38 -12.94
C TYR A 214 -9.33 -0.87 -12.17
N ALA A 215 -9.69 -0.71 -10.89
CA ALA A 215 -10.24 -1.78 -10.07
C ALA A 215 -11.53 -2.37 -10.66
N ASP A 216 -12.41 -1.54 -11.23
CA ASP A 216 -13.61 -2.01 -11.91
C ASP A 216 -13.27 -2.84 -13.13
N LYS A 217 -12.25 -2.45 -13.90
CA LYS A 217 -11.80 -3.22 -15.06
C LYS A 217 -11.20 -4.56 -14.68
N LEU A 218 -10.46 -4.63 -13.56
CA LEU A 218 -9.98 -5.91 -13.03
C LEU A 218 -11.14 -6.83 -12.63
N LEU A 219 -12.18 -6.28 -11.98
CA LEU A 219 -13.36 -7.04 -11.58
C LEU A 219 -14.22 -7.46 -12.79
N GLU A 220 -14.39 -6.59 -13.77
CA GLU A 220 -15.16 -6.82 -15.00
C GLU A 220 -14.51 -7.91 -15.87
N LEU A 221 -13.19 -7.84 -16.06
CA LEU A 221 -12.46 -8.74 -16.96
C LEU A 221 -12.09 -10.06 -16.27
N GLY A 222 -11.87 -10.04 -14.95
CA GLY A 222 -11.48 -11.23 -14.19
C GLY A 222 -10.25 -11.90 -14.81
N ALA A 223 -10.39 -13.17 -15.18
CA ALA A 223 -9.31 -13.97 -15.76
C ALA A 223 -8.94 -13.55 -17.20
N ASP A 224 -9.82 -12.83 -17.90
CA ASP A 224 -9.60 -12.37 -19.27
C ASP A 224 -8.81 -11.06 -19.33
N VAL A 225 -8.31 -10.57 -18.17
CA VAL A 225 -7.52 -9.34 -18.12
C VAL A 225 -6.24 -9.46 -18.96
N ALA A 226 -6.06 -8.52 -19.88
CA ALA A 226 -4.85 -8.46 -20.70
C ALA A 226 -3.69 -7.83 -19.92
N GLY A 227 -2.47 -8.31 -20.18
CA GLY A 227 -1.29 -7.82 -19.46
C GLY A 227 -0.92 -6.36 -19.74
N ASP A 228 -1.41 -5.80 -20.84
CA ASP A 228 -1.22 -4.40 -21.22
C ASP A 228 -2.30 -3.46 -20.65
N LEU A 229 -3.29 -3.96 -19.89
CA LEU A 229 -4.32 -3.16 -19.23
C LEU A 229 -3.75 -1.92 -18.49
N PRO A 230 -2.66 -2.01 -17.70
CA PRO A 230 -2.09 -0.86 -16.98
C PRO A 230 -1.64 0.29 -17.90
N HIS A 231 -1.40 0.02 -19.18
CA HIS A 231 -0.89 1.00 -20.14
C HIS A 231 -1.96 1.46 -21.14
N THR A 232 -2.99 0.64 -21.35
CA THR A 232 -4.02 0.86 -22.39
C THR A 232 -5.34 1.39 -21.84
N HIS A 233 -5.58 1.30 -20.53
CA HIS A 233 -6.86 1.67 -19.93
C HIS A 233 -6.70 2.50 -18.66
N CYS A 234 -7.71 3.34 -18.42
CA CYS A 234 -7.90 4.18 -17.25
C CYS A 234 -6.86 5.31 -17.11
N PRO A 235 -7.25 6.46 -16.56
CA PRO A 235 -6.30 7.51 -16.21
C PRO A 235 -5.34 7.02 -15.12
N ALA A 236 -4.08 7.44 -15.20
CA ALA A 236 -3.06 7.26 -14.18
C ALA A 236 -2.21 8.53 -14.11
N PHE A 237 -1.54 8.79 -12.98
CA PHE A 237 -0.64 9.93 -12.92
C PHE A 237 0.50 9.82 -13.94
N ASP A 238 0.88 10.96 -14.49
CA ASP A 238 2.12 11.06 -15.26
C ASP A 238 3.30 10.84 -14.31
N GLY A 239 4.00 9.72 -14.42
CA GLY A 239 5.15 9.38 -13.58
C GLY A 239 6.50 9.68 -14.24
N ARG A 240 6.54 10.64 -15.17
CA ARG A 240 7.75 11.02 -15.92
C ARG A 240 8.39 12.32 -15.40
N ASP A 241 7.81 12.93 -14.37
CA ASP A 241 8.29 14.15 -13.72
C ASP A 241 9.29 13.89 -12.59
#